data_AF-A0AA36N698-F1
#
_entry.id   AF-A0AA36N698-F1
#
_cell.length_a   1.000
_cell.length_b   1.000
_cell.length_c   1.000
_cell.angle_alpha   90.00
_cell.angle_beta   90.00
_cell.angle_gamma   90.00
#
_symmetry.space_group_name_H-M   'P 1'
#
loop_
_entity.id
_entity.type
_entity.pdbx_description
1 polymer ?
#
loop_
_entity_poly.entity_id
_entity_poly.type
_entity_poly.pdbx_seq_one_letter_code
_entity_poly.pdbx_strand_id
1 'polypeptide(L)'
;MKRPAAQKGESPKRPRHGHECGDTGPSRYAITFGEVALLHVGGKELGTLREKGFSVAELRELASSLSGFRVELVMLSDALPEKHRKENEAATLVIRNGAAAFLGGDAAQKLLGEQQALKYDFKYWDARRSRTLNKRARYNLVFAEEGAQPSADFKQYTVQAFGGLPHLAAFRAMLPQKLGEKARDLCAEGNHYFDESTGIGFHGDSERKIVVCLSLGRSSILRYCWRMPGSSTNGPPIDIEIHHGDVYVMSEKATGFDWRSRSKVRVVHAAGSDKYIG
;
A
#
# COMPACT_ATOMS: atom_id res chain seq x y z
N MET A 1 -29.18 40.57 42.32
CA MET A 1 -28.01 40.89 41.47
C MET A 1 -27.78 39.75 40.50
N LYS A 2 -28.07 39.96 39.21
CA LYS A 2 -27.90 38.95 38.14
C LYS A 2 -26.45 38.99 37.64
N ARG A 3 -25.79 37.83 37.56
CA ARG A 3 -24.45 37.67 36.96
C ARG A 3 -24.51 37.90 35.44
N PRO A 4 -23.52 38.55 34.82
CA PRO A 4 -23.48 38.71 33.37
C PRO A 4 -22.96 37.42 32.69
N ALA A 5 -23.51 37.13 31.51
CA ALA A 5 -23.14 35.99 30.68
C ALA A 5 -21.80 36.23 29.97
N ALA A 6 -20.92 35.23 29.98
CA ALA A 6 -19.63 35.25 29.29
C ALA A 6 -19.80 35.09 27.77
N GLN A 7 -19.22 36.03 27.01
CA GLN A 7 -19.04 35.92 25.56
C GLN A 7 -18.00 34.83 25.24
N LYS A 8 -18.37 33.85 24.42
CA LYS A 8 -17.42 32.89 23.83
C LYS A 8 -16.73 33.56 22.64
N GLY A 9 -15.43 33.76 22.75
CA GLY A 9 -14.59 34.21 21.63
C GLY A 9 -14.47 33.12 20.56
N GLU A 10 -14.66 33.50 19.30
CA GLU A 10 -14.37 32.66 18.15
C GLU A 10 -12.86 32.52 17.96
N SER A 11 -12.39 31.27 17.87
CA SER A 11 -11.01 30.95 17.53
C SER A 11 -10.73 31.26 16.04
N PRO A 12 -9.55 31.81 15.68
CA PRO A 12 -9.26 32.15 14.29
C PRO A 12 -9.08 30.88 13.45
N LYS A 13 -9.86 30.78 12.37
CA LYS A 13 -9.77 29.73 11.36
C LYS A 13 -8.41 29.83 10.65
N ARG A 14 -7.63 28.74 10.68
CA ARG A 14 -6.41 28.60 9.86
C ARG A 14 -6.76 28.61 8.37
N PRO A 15 -5.92 29.19 7.49
CA PRO A 15 -6.18 29.23 6.06
C PRO A 15 -6.07 27.82 5.47
N ARG A 16 -7.09 27.43 4.70
CA ARG A 16 -7.06 26.22 3.87
C ARG A 16 -6.25 26.54 2.62
N HIS A 17 -5.04 26.00 2.50
CA HIS A 17 -4.35 25.94 1.21
C HIS A 17 -4.97 24.82 0.40
N GLY A 18 -5.78 25.22 -0.58
CA GLY A 18 -6.43 24.33 -1.53
C GLY A 18 -5.43 23.73 -2.50
N HIS A 19 -5.42 22.40 -2.56
CA HIS A 19 -5.23 21.68 -3.80
C HIS A 19 -6.26 20.55 -3.78
N GLU A 20 -7.46 20.83 -4.32
CA GLU A 20 -8.52 19.84 -4.46
C GLU A 20 -8.10 18.84 -5.54
N CYS A 21 -7.58 17.69 -5.13
CA CYS A 21 -7.56 16.50 -5.96
C CYS A 21 -8.91 15.82 -5.75
N GLY A 22 -9.80 15.95 -6.73
CA GLY A 22 -11.18 15.46 -6.66
C GLY A 22 -11.23 13.97 -6.35
N ASP A 23 -12.02 13.60 -5.34
CA ASP A 23 -12.24 12.21 -4.97
C ASP A 23 -12.95 11.50 -6.13
N THR A 24 -12.28 10.52 -6.74
CA THR A 24 -12.66 9.92 -8.03
C THR A 24 -13.73 8.81 -7.90
N GLY A 25 -14.60 8.92 -6.88
CA GLY A 25 -15.63 7.95 -6.51
C GLY A 25 -15.31 7.17 -5.23
N PRO A 26 -16.22 6.30 -4.75
CA PRO A 26 -16.09 5.62 -3.45
C PRO A 26 -15.05 4.49 -3.45
N SER A 27 -14.56 4.06 -4.61
CA SER A 27 -13.64 2.93 -4.71
C SER A 27 -12.18 3.36 -4.69
N ARG A 28 -11.33 2.56 -4.05
CA ARG A 28 -9.87 2.67 -4.12
C ARG A 28 -9.27 1.41 -4.75
N TYR A 29 -8.26 1.60 -5.58
CA TYR A 29 -7.42 0.54 -6.13
C TYR A 29 -5.99 0.74 -5.63
N ALA A 30 -5.46 -0.25 -4.91
CA ALA A 30 -4.06 -0.29 -4.50
C ALA A 30 -3.37 -1.41 -5.27
N ILE A 31 -2.44 -1.04 -6.16
CA ILE A 31 -1.70 -1.98 -6.99
C ILE A 31 -0.30 -2.07 -6.44
N THR A 32 -0.03 -3.16 -5.73
CA THR A 32 1.23 -3.39 -5.02
C THR A 32 2.15 -4.25 -5.86
N PHE A 33 3.22 -3.66 -6.36
CA PHE A 33 4.31 -4.34 -7.04
C PHE A 33 5.30 -4.91 -6.03
N GLY A 34 5.73 -6.15 -6.25
CA GLY A 34 6.72 -6.83 -5.44
C GLY A 34 7.36 -8.00 -6.20
N GLU A 35 8.46 -8.52 -5.65
CA GLU A 35 9.20 -9.62 -6.28
C GLU A 35 8.46 -10.96 -6.19
N VAL A 36 7.53 -11.06 -5.24
CA VAL A 36 6.59 -12.17 -5.10
C VAL A 36 5.18 -11.58 -5.03
N ALA A 37 4.24 -12.23 -5.71
CA ALA A 37 2.81 -11.99 -5.60
C ALA A 37 2.09 -13.25 -5.07
N LEU A 38 1.24 -13.06 -4.06
CA LEU A 38 0.42 -14.07 -3.41
C LEU A 38 -0.93 -13.47 -3.00
N LEU A 39 -2.01 -13.97 -3.59
CA LEU A 39 -3.35 -13.43 -3.36
C LEU A 39 -3.96 -13.73 -1.99
N HIS A 40 -3.62 -14.87 -1.41
CA HIS A 40 -4.06 -15.28 -0.09
C HIS A 40 -3.10 -16.30 0.49
N VAL A 41 -3.04 -16.35 1.82
CA VAL A 41 -2.20 -17.30 2.55
C VAL A 41 -2.51 -18.74 2.09
N GLY A 42 -1.48 -19.45 1.61
CA GLY A 42 -1.57 -20.83 1.11
C GLY A 42 -1.86 -20.96 -0.38
N GLY A 43 -2.01 -19.85 -1.13
CA GLY A 43 -2.06 -19.87 -2.59
C GLY A 43 -0.67 -20.14 -3.22
N LYS A 44 -0.65 -20.30 -4.55
CA LYS A 44 0.60 -20.38 -5.32
C LYS A 44 1.26 -19.00 -5.36
N GLU A 45 2.55 -18.94 -5.02
CA GLU A 45 3.38 -17.74 -5.17
C GLU A 45 3.83 -17.59 -6.64
N LEU A 46 3.85 -16.35 -7.13
CA LEU A 46 4.43 -15.99 -8.42
C LEU A 46 5.62 -15.06 -8.20
N GLY A 47 6.71 -15.31 -8.91
CA GLY A 47 7.97 -14.58 -8.77
C GLY A 47 8.98 -15.27 -7.86
N THR A 48 10.07 -14.57 -7.57
CA THR A 48 11.21 -15.12 -6.80
C THR A 48 11.60 -14.13 -5.72
N LEU A 49 11.60 -14.61 -4.47
CA LEU A 49 12.00 -13.81 -3.32
C LEU A 49 13.44 -13.32 -3.48
N ARG A 50 13.65 -12.01 -3.30
CA ARG A 50 14.99 -11.43 -3.38
C ARG A 50 15.74 -11.58 -2.07
N GLU A 51 17.07 -11.49 -2.16
CA GLU A 51 17.92 -11.49 -0.97
C GLU A 51 17.59 -10.30 -0.05
N LYS A 52 17.36 -9.11 -0.63
CA LYS A 52 17.12 -7.85 0.09
C LYS A 52 16.06 -7.00 -0.60
N GLY A 53 15.25 -6.32 0.19
CA GLY A 53 14.38 -5.22 -0.24
C GLY A 53 15.08 -3.87 -0.19
N PHE A 54 14.32 -2.77 -0.24
CA PHE A 54 14.89 -1.42 -0.14
C PHE A 54 15.36 -1.12 1.29
N SER A 55 16.55 -0.57 1.42
CA SER A 55 17.04 0.00 2.68
C SER A 55 16.57 1.45 2.86
N VAL A 56 16.61 1.97 4.08
CA VAL A 56 16.28 3.39 4.33
C VAL A 56 17.29 4.32 3.66
N ALA A 57 18.58 3.93 3.59
CA ALA A 57 19.59 4.67 2.84
C ALA A 57 19.21 4.80 1.35
N GLU A 58 18.81 3.71 0.71
CA GLU A 58 18.33 3.74 -0.68
C GLU A 58 17.09 4.62 -0.84
N LEU A 59 16.15 4.59 0.12
CA LEU A 59 14.98 5.49 0.06
C LEU A 59 15.37 6.97 0.18
N ARG A 60 16.42 7.31 0.95
CA ARG A 60 16.95 8.68 1.02
C ARG A 60 17.62 9.10 -0.30
N GLU A 61 18.37 8.18 -0.91
CA GLU A 61 18.98 8.39 -2.23
C GLU A 61 17.91 8.60 -3.30
N LEU A 62 16.86 7.77 -3.32
CA LEU A 62 15.70 7.94 -4.20
C LEU A 62 14.98 9.26 -3.96
N ALA A 63 14.76 9.65 -2.70
CA ALA A 63 14.15 10.95 -2.39
C ALA A 63 14.96 12.11 -2.98
N SER A 64 16.29 12.00 -2.96
CA SER A 64 17.21 13.01 -3.47
C SER A 64 17.27 13.02 -5.01
N SER A 65 17.29 11.84 -5.65
CA SER A 65 17.31 11.73 -7.12
C SER A 65 15.98 12.13 -7.76
N LEU A 66 14.88 12.06 -7.01
CA LEU A 66 13.54 12.47 -7.39
C LEU A 66 13.25 13.95 -7.04
N SER A 67 14.25 14.81 -6.97
CA SER A 67 14.12 16.22 -6.55
C SER A 67 13.17 17.09 -7.41
N GLY A 68 12.88 16.67 -8.65
CA GLY A 68 11.86 17.30 -9.49
C GLY A 68 10.41 16.88 -9.18
N PHE A 69 10.23 15.95 -8.24
CA PHE A 69 8.93 15.44 -7.81
C PHE A 69 8.63 15.90 -6.39
N ARG A 70 7.34 15.91 -6.04
CA ARG A 70 6.93 16.13 -4.65
C ARG A 70 7.05 14.81 -3.90
N VAL A 71 8.05 14.71 -3.03
CA VAL A 71 8.40 13.48 -2.31
C VAL A 71 8.38 13.70 -0.80
N GLU A 72 7.88 12.71 -0.06
CA GLU A 72 7.80 12.71 1.39
C GLU A 72 8.40 11.41 1.93
N LEU A 73 9.52 11.49 2.67
CA LEU A 73 10.11 10.34 3.35
C LEU A 73 9.64 10.30 4.80
N VAL A 74 8.78 9.34 5.13
CA VAL A 74 8.24 9.16 6.49
C VAL A 74 9.10 8.15 7.25
N MET A 75 9.82 8.63 8.26
CA MET A 75 10.67 7.81 9.13
C MET A 75 9.83 7.08 10.17
N LEU A 76 9.57 5.79 9.96
CA LEU A 76 8.73 4.99 10.86
C LEU A 76 9.47 4.66 12.17
N SER A 77 10.79 4.55 12.13
CA SER A 77 11.62 4.27 13.30
C SER A 77 11.56 5.38 14.35
N ASP A 78 11.14 6.61 14.00
CA ASP A 78 11.10 7.72 14.96
C ASP A 78 10.05 7.50 16.06
N ALA A 79 9.02 6.69 15.80
CA ALA A 79 8.03 6.29 16.80
C ALA A 79 8.54 5.21 17.77
N LEU A 80 9.71 4.60 17.53
CA LEU A 80 10.32 3.67 18.48
C LEU A 80 11.11 4.42 19.56
N PRO A 81 11.24 3.84 20.77
CA PRO A 81 12.24 4.26 21.73
C PRO A 81 13.64 4.22 21.11
N GLU A 82 14.47 5.22 21.41
CA GLU A 82 15.80 5.43 20.80
C GLU A 82 16.67 4.16 20.75
N LYS A 83 16.69 3.39 21.85
CA LYS A 83 17.44 2.13 21.98
C LYS A 83 17.08 1.06 20.93
N HIS A 84 15.90 1.13 20.31
CA HIS A 84 15.45 0.17 19.30
C HIS A 84 15.61 0.67 17.87
N ARG A 85 15.86 1.96 17.65
CA ARG A 85 15.83 2.57 16.31
C ARG A 85 16.90 2.02 15.38
N LYS A 86 18.14 1.91 15.87
CA LYS A 86 19.30 1.51 15.04
C LYS A 86 19.12 0.13 14.38
N GLU A 87 18.55 -0.82 15.10
CA GLU A 87 18.33 -2.20 14.61
C GLU A 87 17.00 -2.37 13.84
N ASN A 88 16.14 -1.35 13.87
CA ASN A 88 14.80 -1.39 13.29
C ASN A 88 14.53 -0.16 12.43
N GLU A 89 15.55 0.30 11.70
CA GLU A 89 15.41 1.43 10.79
C GLU A 89 14.37 1.09 9.72
N ALA A 90 13.34 1.94 9.61
CA ALA A 90 12.24 1.72 8.69
C ALA A 90 11.70 3.06 8.20
N ALA A 91 11.37 3.12 6.92
CA ALA A 91 10.80 4.31 6.31
C ALA A 91 9.90 3.93 5.13
N THR A 92 8.98 4.84 4.82
CA THR A 92 8.15 4.78 3.61
C THR A 92 8.33 6.08 2.84
N LEU A 93 8.70 5.96 1.57
CA LEU A 93 8.83 7.08 0.63
C LEU A 93 7.51 7.24 -0.13
N VAL A 94 6.88 8.41 -0.07
CA VAL A 94 5.69 8.74 -0.86
C VAL A 94 6.06 9.72 -1.95
N ILE A 95 5.72 9.40 -3.18
CA ILE A 95 5.87 10.24 -4.37
C ILE A 95 4.46 10.73 -4.73
N ARG A 96 4.18 11.99 -4.40
CA ARG A 96 2.88 12.60 -4.62
C ARG A 96 2.61 12.73 -6.11
N ASN A 97 1.42 12.31 -6.54
CA ASN A 97 1.06 12.21 -7.96
C ASN A 97 2.09 11.39 -8.78
N GLY A 98 2.65 10.35 -8.17
CA GLY A 98 3.67 9.46 -8.74
C GLY A 98 3.31 8.87 -10.10
N ALA A 99 2.03 8.58 -10.36
CA ALA A 99 1.55 8.09 -11.66
C ALA A 99 1.85 9.09 -12.79
N ALA A 100 1.41 10.34 -12.64
CA ALA A 100 1.66 11.40 -13.61
C ALA A 100 3.15 11.80 -13.65
N ALA A 101 3.84 11.75 -12.51
CA ALA A 101 5.28 11.93 -12.43
C ALA A 101 6.07 10.91 -13.26
N PHE A 102 5.61 9.65 -13.30
CA PHE A 102 6.34 8.57 -13.98
C PHE A 102 6.00 8.48 -15.46
N LEU A 103 4.74 8.70 -15.83
CA LEU A 103 4.25 8.52 -17.20
C LEU A 103 3.83 9.81 -17.92
N GLY A 104 3.69 10.92 -17.20
CA GLY A 104 3.19 12.20 -17.71
C GLY A 104 1.67 12.28 -17.80
N GLY A 105 1.16 13.50 -17.97
CA GLY A 105 -0.24 13.78 -18.31
C GLY A 105 -1.27 13.23 -17.31
N ASP A 106 -2.33 12.63 -17.86
CA ASP A 106 -3.50 12.06 -17.19
C ASP A 106 -3.31 10.57 -16.82
N ALA A 107 -2.06 10.13 -16.60
CA ALA A 107 -1.74 8.72 -16.36
C ALA A 107 -2.54 8.10 -15.21
N ALA A 108 -2.78 8.84 -14.12
CA ALA A 108 -3.56 8.36 -12.98
C ALA A 108 -5.02 8.03 -13.39
N GLN A 109 -5.64 8.85 -14.25
CA GLN A 109 -6.99 8.61 -14.76
C GLN A 109 -7.04 7.43 -15.72
N LYS A 110 -6.06 7.31 -16.62
CA LYS A 110 -5.94 6.17 -17.55
C LYS A 110 -5.75 4.84 -16.81
N LEU A 111 -4.86 4.83 -15.83
CA LEU A 111 -4.65 3.68 -14.94
C LEU A 111 -5.93 3.34 -14.18
N LEU A 112 -6.64 4.34 -13.65
CA LEU A 112 -7.91 4.12 -12.94
C LEU A 112 -8.97 3.51 -13.87
N GLY A 113 -9.14 4.06 -15.07
CA GLY A 113 -10.08 3.54 -16.07
C GLY A 113 -9.77 2.09 -16.46
N GLU A 114 -8.48 1.77 -16.64
CA GLU A 114 -8.03 0.40 -16.89
C GLU A 114 -8.39 -0.55 -15.73
N GLN A 115 -8.16 -0.15 -14.47
CA GLN A 115 -8.51 -0.99 -13.31
C GLN A 115 -10.03 -1.11 -13.10
N GLN A 116 -10.82 -0.09 -13.42
CA GLN A 116 -12.28 -0.11 -13.36
C GLN A 116 -12.90 -1.06 -14.39
N ALA A 117 -12.24 -1.25 -15.54
CA ALA A 117 -12.69 -2.20 -16.56
C ALA A 117 -12.44 -3.68 -16.18
N LEU A 118 -11.63 -3.95 -15.16
CA LEU A 118 -11.29 -5.30 -14.74
C LEU A 118 -12.32 -5.91 -13.77
N LYS A 119 -12.56 -7.21 -13.94
CA LYS A 119 -13.34 -8.00 -12.99
C LYS A 119 -12.42 -8.61 -11.93
N TYR A 120 -12.50 -8.09 -10.71
CA TYR A 120 -11.72 -8.61 -9.59
C TYR A 120 -12.35 -9.86 -8.96
N ASP A 121 -11.50 -10.75 -8.40
CA ASP A 121 -11.97 -11.92 -7.68
C ASP A 121 -12.60 -11.51 -6.34
N PHE A 122 -13.90 -11.77 -6.23
CA PHE A 122 -14.72 -11.53 -5.03
C PHE A 122 -14.94 -12.80 -4.18
N LYS A 123 -14.32 -13.92 -4.57
CA LYS A 123 -14.33 -15.19 -3.83
C LYS A 123 -12.91 -15.65 -3.53
N TYR A 124 -12.76 -16.54 -2.56
CA TYR A 124 -11.49 -17.20 -2.23
C TYR A 124 -11.74 -18.59 -1.63
N TRP A 125 -10.77 -19.49 -1.78
CA TRP A 125 -10.77 -20.77 -1.09
C TRP A 125 -10.33 -20.61 0.37
N ASP A 126 -11.17 -21.02 1.32
CA ASP A 126 -10.81 -21.07 2.75
C ASP A 126 -10.34 -22.48 3.10
N ALA A 127 -9.02 -22.66 3.24
CA ALA A 127 -8.41 -23.95 3.54
C ALA A 127 -8.80 -24.48 4.94
N ARG A 128 -9.09 -23.61 5.91
CA ARG A 128 -9.49 -24.03 7.26
C ARG A 128 -10.93 -24.58 7.27
N ARG A 129 -11.80 -24.01 6.45
CA ARG A 129 -13.21 -24.41 6.34
C ARG A 129 -13.49 -25.34 5.15
N SER A 130 -12.47 -25.63 4.35
CA SER A 130 -12.53 -26.46 3.15
C SER A 130 -13.67 -26.08 2.19
N ARG A 131 -13.88 -24.77 1.97
CA ARG A 131 -14.91 -24.27 1.07
C ARG A 131 -14.60 -22.89 0.51
N THR A 132 -15.19 -22.55 -0.62
CA THR A 132 -15.12 -21.21 -1.22
C THR A 132 -16.02 -20.23 -0.46
N LEU A 133 -15.51 -19.04 -0.17
CA LEU A 133 -16.21 -17.97 0.55
C LEU A 133 -16.15 -16.64 -0.23
N ASN A 134 -17.08 -15.73 0.06
CA ASN A 134 -17.06 -14.38 -0.48
C ASN A 134 -16.08 -13.50 0.30
N LYS A 135 -15.32 -12.66 -0.40
CA LYS A 135 -14.50 -11.62 0.18
C LYS A 135 -15.37 -10.45 0.59
N ARG A 136 -15.29 -10.08 1.87
CA ARG A 136 -16.05 -8.95 2.44
C ARG A 136 -15.21 -7.70 2.64
N ALA A 137 -13.89 -7.85 2.65
CA ALA A 137 -12.97 -6.79 3.03
C ALA A 137 -12.43 -6.00 1.84
N ARG A 138 -12.21 -6.68 0.71
CA ARG A 138 -11.70 -6.15 -0.56
C ARG A 138 -11.74 -7.25 -1.62
N TYR A 139 -11.75 -6.88 -2.88
CA TYR A 139 -11.54 -7.82 -3.99
C TYR A 139 -10.10 -7.75 -4.47
N ASN A 140 -9.64 -8.77 -5.19
CA ASN A 140 -8.23 -8.80 -5.59
C ASN A 140 -7.99 -9.43 -6.96
N LEU A 141 -6.86 -9.10 -7.56
CA LEU A 141 -6.28 -9.71 -8.75
C LEU A 141 -4.76 -9.79 -8.60
N VAL A 142 -4.14 -10.71 -9.32
CA VAL A 142 -2.67 -10.73 -9.52
C VAL A 142 -2.37 -10.37 -10.95
N PHE A 143 -1.26 -9.65 -11.14
CA PHE A 143 -0.74 -9.25 -12.42
C PHE A 143 0.66 -9.85 -12.61
N ALA A 144 0.86 -10.53 -13.73
CA ALA A 144 2.11 -11.18 -14.09
C ALA A 144 2.33 -11.12 -15.62
N GLU A 145 3.41 -11.71 -16.12
CA GLU A 145 3.67 -11.77 -17.57
C GLU A 145 2.61 -12.58 -18.31
N GLU A 146 2.24 -13.73 -17.75
CA GLU A 146 1.23 -14.63 -18.31
C GLU A 146 -0.05 -14.61 -17.48
N GLY A 147 -1.19 -14.72 -18.17
CA GLY A 147 -2.51 -14.77 -17.55
C GLY A 147 -2.94 -16.18 -17.17
N ALA A 148 -3.85 -16.28 -16.20
CA ALA A 148 -4.44 -17.54 -15.77
C ALA A 148 -5.88 -17.31 -15.32
N GLN A 149 -6.78 -18.22 -15.70
CA GLN A 149 -8.16 -18.21 -15.22
C GLN A 149 -8.25 -18.80 -13.80
N PRO A 150 -9.23 -18.37 -12.98
CA PRO A 150 -9.43 -18.97 -11.67
C PRO A 150 -9.98 -20.39 -11.82
N SER A 151 -9.64 -21.28 -10.89
CA SER A 151 -10.33 -22.56 -10.77
C SER A 151 -11.73 -22.35 -10.22
N ALA A 152 -12.64 -23.30 -10.48
CA ALA A 152 -14.04 -23.21 -10.00
C ALA A 152 -14.16 -23.04 -8.47
N ASP A 153 -13.20 -23.58 -7.72
CA ASP A 153 -13.13 -23.49 -6.25
C ASP A 153 -12.29 -22.30 -5.73
N PHE A 154 -11.67 -21.52 -6.61
CA PHE A 154 -10.77 -20.40 -6.30
C PHE A 154 -9.48 -20.79 -5.54
N LYS A 155 -9.03 -22.05 -5.65
CA LYS A 155 -7.65 -22.41 -5.24
C LYS A 155 -6.61 -21.82 -6.18
N GLN A 156 -6.89 -21.87 -7.49
CA GLN A 156 -6.23 -21.05 -8.48
C GLN A 156 -7.03 -19.78 -8.64
N TYR A 157 -6.34 -18.66 -8.57
CA TYR A 157 -6.93 -17.33 -8.69
C TYR A 157 -6.73 -16.76 -10.09
N THR A 158 -7.43 -15.66 -10.38
CA THR A 158 -7.25 -14.94 -11.63
C THR A 158 -5.89 -14.24 -11.66
N VAL A 159 -5.11 -14.51 -12.71
CA VAL A 159 -3.90 -13.75 -13.05
C VAL A 159 -4.18 -13.01 -14.35
N GLN A 160 -4.01 -11.69 -14.35
CA GLN A 160 -4.09 -10.88 -15.54
C GLN A 160 -2.69 -10.61 -16.09
N ALA A 161 -2.51 -10.86 -17.39
CA ALA A 161 -1.26 -10.58 -18.07
C ALA A 161 -1.04 -9.07 -18.20
N PHE A 162 0.16 -8.57 -17.87
CA PHE A 162 0.52 -7.17 -18.12
C PHE A 162 0.38 -6.79 -19.60
N GLY A 163 0.61 -7.73 -20.53
CA GLY A 163 0.43 -7.50 -21.96
C GLY A 163 -0.98 -7.06 -22.38
N GLY A 164 -2.00 -7.33 -21.56
CA GLY A 164 -3.38 -6.86 -21.78
C GLY A 164 -3.73 -5.54 -21.08
N LEU A 165 -2.77 -4.92 -20.40
CA LEU A 165 -2.96 -3.76 -19.52
C LEU A 165 -1.96 -2.66 -19.91
N PRO A 166 -2.17 -1.95 -21.04
CA PRO A 166 -1.18 -1.03 -21.60
C PRO A 166 -0.71 0.05 -20.63
N HIS A 167 -1.59 0.58 -19.78
CA HIS A 167 -1.23 1.64 -18.84
C HIS A 167 -0.47 1.08 -17.64
N LEU A 168 -0.94 -0.02 -17.05
CA LEU A 168 -0.24 -0.66 -15.93
C LEU A 168 1.13 -1.22 -16.36
N ALA A 169 1.22 -1.80 -17.56
CA ALA A 169 2.47 -2.27 -18.13
C ALA A 169 3.47 -1.13 -18.37
N ALA A 170 3.00 0.00 -18.91
CA ALA A 170 3.83 1.19 -19.06
C ALA A 170 4.32 1.71 -17.69
N PHE A 171 3.44 1.78 -16.69
CA PHE A 171 3.81 2.19 -15.34
C PHE A 171 4.88 1.26 -14.74
N ARG A 172 4.69 -0.06 -14.86
CA ARG A 172 5.64 -1.08 -14.44
C ARG A 172 7.01 -0.90 -15.11
N ALA A 173 7.03 -0.63 -16.41
CA ALA A 173 8.28 -0.41 -17.17
C ALA A 173 9.07 0.82 -16.72
N MET A 174 8.41 1.80 -16.08
CA MET A 174 9.08 2.98 -15.50
C MET A 174 9.70 2.70 -14.14
N LEU A 175 9.24 1.66 -13.42
CA LEU A 175 9.73 1.37 -12.06
C LEU A 175 11.26 1.21 -12.00
N PRO A 176 11.93 0.36 -12.81
CA PRO A 176 13.39 0.25 -12.73
C PRO A 176 14.12 1.53 -13.14
N GLN A 177 13.52 2.36 -14.02
CA GLN A 177 14.11 3.63 -14.44
C GLN A 177 14.05 4.69 -13.33
N LYS A 178 12.99 4.67 -12.51
CA LYS A 178 12.76 5.66 -11.46
C LYS A 178 13.24 5.22 -10.08
N LEU A 179 13.19 3.92 -9.80
CA LEU A 179 13.44 3.33 -8.48
C LEU A 179 14.65 2.38 -8.44
N GLY A 180 15.31 2.18 -9.59
CA GLY A 180 16.50 1.34 -9.71
C GLY A 180 16.20 -0.15 -9.85
N GLU A 181 17.27 -0.95 -9.93
CA GLU A 181 17.25 -2.36 -10.32
C GLU A 181 16.36 -3.27 -9.45
N LYS A 182 16.19 -2.91 -8.17
CA LYS A 182 15.29 -3.61 -7.26
C LYS A 182 13.84 -3.61 -7.75
N ALA A 183 13.44 -2.61 -8.53
CA ALA A 183 12.08 -2.49 -9.04
C ALA A 183 11.88 -3.08 -10.45
N ARG A 184 12.87 -3.80 -11.00
CA ARG A 184 12.77 -4.52 -12.28
C ARG A 184 11.88 -5.76 -12.16
N ASP A 185 11.14 -6.12 -13.21
CA ASP A 185 10.43 -7.40 -13.37
C ASP A 185 9.51 -7.81 -12.20
N LEU A 186 8.96 -6.84 -11.46
CA LEU A 186 8.07 -7.12 -10.35
C LEU A 186 6.73 -7.70 -10.84
N CYS A 187 6.15 -8.65 -10.10
CA CYS A 187 4.73 -8.97 -10.21
C CYS A 187 3.91 -7.90 -9.49
N ALA A 188 2.58 -7.92 -9.61
CA ALA A 188 1.74 -7.03 -8.82
C ALA A 188 0.46 -7.66 -8.29
N GLU A 189 -0.06 -7.11 -7.21
CA GLU A 189 -1.35 -7.42 -6.63
C GLU A 189 -2.26 -6.21 -6.63
N GLY A 190 -3.39 -6.32 -7.31
CA GLY A 190 -4.47 -5.36 -7.23
C GLY A 190 -5.35 -5.65 -6.03
N ASN A 191 -5.60 -4.64 -5.22
CA ASN A 191 -6.62 -4.64 -4.17
C ASN A 191 -7.68 -3.60 -4.51
N HIS A 192 -8.92 -4.05 -4.75
CA HIS A 192 -10.07 -3.18 -4.97
C HIS A 192 -10.90 -3.08 -3.69
N TYR A 193 -10.83 -1.90 -3.09
CA TYR A 193 -11.62 -1.46 -1.94
C TYR A 193 -12.88 -0.77 -2.49
N PHE A 194 -13.99 -1.50 -2.56
CA PHE A 194 -15.17 -1.11 -3.34
C PHE A 194 -16.09 -0.09 -2.65
N ASP A 195 -15.91 0.17 -1.35
CA ASP A 195 -16.65 1.20 -0.61
C ASP A 195 -15.90 1.67 0.65
N GLU A 196 -16.49 2.58 1.42
CA GLU A 196 -15.92 3.17 2.65
C GLU A 196 -15.81 2.21 3.82
N SER A 197 -16.53 1.10 3.80
CA SER A 197 -16.46 0.09 4.84
C SER A 197 -15.28 -0.86 4.68
N THR A 198 -14.68 -0.92 3.48
CA THR A 198 -13.60 -1.86 3.11
C THR A 198 -12.23 -1.49 3.67
N GLY A 199 -11.33 -2.48 3.75
CA GLY A 199 -9.99 -2.29 4.29
C GLY A 199 -9.20 -3.59 4.49
N ILE A 200 -8.04 -3.44 5.10
CA ILE A 200 -7.12 -4.52 5.47
C ILE A 200 -6.53 -4.22 6.84
N GLY A 201 -6.69 -5.16 7.77
CA GLY A 201 -6.21 -5.01 9.14
C GLY A 201 -4.69 -5.15 9.25
N PHE A 202 -4.16 -4.94 10.46
CA PHE A 202 -2.73 -4.97 10.72
C PHE A 202 -2.06 -6.30 10.32
N HIS A 203 -1.14 -6.21 9.36
CA HIS A 203 -0.35 -7.32 8.83
C HIS A 203 1.06 -6.84 8.43
N GLY A 204 1.87 -7.75 7.94
CA GLY A 204 3.04 -7.45 7.12
C GLY A 204 3.08 -8.41 5.94
N ASP A 205 3.91 -8.08 4.96
CA ASP A 205 4.00 -8.82 3.69
C ASP A 205 5.09 -9.88 3.82
N SER A 206 4.76 -11.02 4.42
CA SER A 206 5.75 -12.09 4.68
C SER A 206 6.28 -12.77 3.43
N GLU A 207 5.56 -12.65 2.32
CA GLU A 207 5.92 -13.22 1.03
C GLU A 207 6.94 -12.37 0.26
N ARG A 208 7.14 -11.08 0.62
CA ARG A 208 7.99 -10.17 -0.16
C ARG A 208 8.73 -9.13 0.67
N LYS A 209 9.89 -8.69 0.19
CA LYS A 209 10.71 -7.64 0.79
C LYS A 209 10.63 -6.33 0.02
N ILE A 210 10.12 -6.35 -1.21
CA ILE A 210 9.94 -5.18 -2.05
C ILE A 210 8.45 -4.87 -2.16
N VAL A 211 8.11 -3.64 -1.82
CA VAL A 211 6.76 -3.09 -1.94
C VAL A 211 6.87 -1.72 -2.58
N VAL A 212 6.33 -1.61 -3.80
CA VAL A 212 6.03 -0.35 -4.48
C VAL A 212 4.53 -0.36 -4.75
N CYS A 213 3.77 0.58 -4.21
CA CYS A 213 2.33 0.61 -4.43
C CYS A 213 1.92 1.85 -5.20
N LEU A 214 1.10 1.65 -6.22
CA LEU A 214 0.34 2.68 -6.92
C LEU A 214 -1.07 2.75 -6.33
N SER A 215 -1.49 3.93 -5.88
CA SER A 215 -2.83 4.18 -5.35
C SER A 215 -3.68 4.97 -6.33
N LEU A 216 -4.87 4.47 -6.65
CA LEU A 216 -5.84 5.09 -7.57
C LEU A 216 -7.22 5.10 -6.92
N GLY A 217 -8.13 5.93 -7.43
CA GLY A 217 -9.44 6.11 -6.80
C GLY A 217 -9.37 6.94 -5.51
N ARG A 218 -10.24 6.58 -4.57
CA ARG A 218 -10.41 7.23 -3.26
C ARG A 218 -9.12 7.25 -2.44
N SER A 219 -8.96 8.34 -1.69
CA SER A 219 -7.92 8.47 -0.67
C SER A 219 -8.06 7.45 0.46
N SER A 220 -6.96 7.13 1.13
CA SER A 220 -6.93 6.20 2.27
C SER A 220 -5.79 6.54 3.22
N ILE A 221 -5.95 6.15 4.48
CA ILE A 221 -4.84 6.11 5.44
C ILE A 221 -4.11 4.78 5.29
N LEU A 222 -2.78 4.86 5.21
CA LEU A 222 -1.85 3.75 5.47
C LEU A 222 -1.29 3.95 6.88
N ARG A 223 -1.73 3.12 7.82
CA ARG A 223 -1.37 3.21 9.23
C ARG A 223 -0.32 2.17 9.58
N TYR A 224 0.79 2.62 10.15
CA TYR A 224 1.82 1.75 10.72
C TYR A 224 1.75 1.72 12.23
N CYS A 225 2.04 0.57 12.83
CA CYS A 225 2.23 0.41 14.26
C CYS A 225 3.44 -0.50 14.53
N TRP A 226 4.20 -0.17 15.57
CA TRP A 226 5.23 -1.06 16.10
C TRP A 226 4.66 -2.02 17.14
N ARG A 227 5.17 -3.26 17.15
CA ARG A 227 4.87 -4.30 18.14
C ARG A 227 6.18 -4.75 18.78
N MET A 228 6.21 -4.71 20.11
CA MET A 228 7.37 -5.15 20.90
C MET A 228 7.52 -6.69 20.88
N PRO A 229 8.71 -7.23 21.21
CA PRO A 229 8.91 -8.66 21.40
C PRO A 229 7.87 -9.26 22.36
N GLY A 230 7.35 -10.43 22.01
CA GLY A 230 6.32 -11.14 22.77
C GLY A 230 4.93 -10.53 22.73
N SER A 231 4.76 -9.30 22.23
CA SER A 231 3.49 -8.57 22.23
C SER A 231 2.75 -8.63 20.90
N SER A 232 1.42 -8.57 20.96
CA SER A 232 0.54 -8.30 19.81
C SER A 232 -0.06 -6.90 19.85
N THR A 233 0.21 -6.13 20.91
CA THR A 233 -0.31 -4.78 21.10
C THR A 233 0.37 -3.82 20.13
N ASN A 234 -0.45 -3.05 19.43
CA ASN A 234 0.01 -1.97 18.57
C ASN A 234 0.48 -0.80 19.45
N GLY A 235 1.70 -0.33 19.21
CA GLY A 235 2.20 0.93 19.76
C GLY A 235 1.55 2.15 19.07
N PRO A 236 2.04 3.37 19.37
CA PRO A 236 1.53 4.60 18.77
C PRO A 236 1.50 4.51 17.24
N PRO A 237 0.39 4.91 16.59
CA PRO A 237 0.25 4.83 15.15
C PRO A 237 1.05 5.91 14.44
N ILE A 238 1.48 5.60 13.22
CA ILE A 238 2.03 6.55 12.25
C ILE A 238 1.14 6.48 11.02
N ASP A 239 0.48 7.58 10.70
CA ASP A 239 -0.46 7.64 9.60
C ASP A 239 0.15 8.36 8.41
N ILE A 240 0.02 7.73 7.24
CA ILE A 240 0.37 8.32 5.95
C ILE A 240 -0.91 8.39 5.13
N GLU A 241 -1.33 9.61 4.82
CA GLU A 241 -2.44 9.83 3.90
C GLU A 241 -1.97 9.56 2.47
N ILE A 242 -2.67 8.68 1.75
CA ILE A 242 -2.35 8.28 0.38
C ILE A 242 -3.51 8.70 -0.53
N HIS A 243 -3.19 9.49 -1.55
CA HIS A 243 -4.17 10.08 -2.46
C HIS A 243 -4.20 9.39 -3.83
N HIS A 244 -5.13 9.82 -4.67
CA HIS A 244 -5.21 9.40 -6.06
C HIS A 244 -3.91 9.72 -6.82
N GLY A 245 -3.35 8.72 -7.50
CA GLY A 245 -2.14 8.85 -8.31
C GLY A 245 -0.83 8.79 -7.51
N ASP A 246 -0.89 8.71 -6.18
CA ASP A 246 0.30 8.57 -5.34
C ASP A 246 0.97 7.21 -5.54
N VAL A 247 2.30 7.23 -5.44
CA VAL A 247 3.13 6.02 -5.40
C VAL A 247 3.87 6.00 -4.08
N TYR A 248 3.91 4.87 -3.39
CA TYR A 248 4.77 4.72 -2.22
C TYR A 248 5.71 3.52 -2.32
N VAL A 249 6.89 3.65 -1.74
CA VAL A 249 7.93 2.62 -1.65
C VAL A 249 8.23 2.38 -0.18
N MET A 250 8.14 1.13 0.27
CA MET A 250 8.48 0.77 1.63
C MET A 250 9.93 0.27 1.71
N SER A 251 10.64 0.59 2.79
CA SER A 251 11.85 -0.16 3.12
C SER A 251 11.49 -1.61 3.49
N GLU A 252 12.44 -2.54 3.38
CA GLU A 252 12.23 -3.96 3.71
C GLU A 252 11.65 -4.12 5.12
N LYS A 253 12.15 -3.33 6.09
CA LYS A 253 11.59 -3.36 7.43
C LYS A 253 10.14 -2.87 7.45
N ALA A 254 9.82 -1.81 6.71
CA ALA A 254 8.49 -1.23 6.62
C ALA A 254 7.44 -2.15 5.95
N THR A 255 7.84 -3.07 5.05
CA THR A 255 6.92 -4.09 4.52
C THR A 255 6.40 -5.01 5.63
N GLY A 256 7.12 -5.08 6.75
CA GLY A 256 6.81 -5.98 7.83
C GLY A 256 7.11 -7.43 7.45
N PHE A 257 8.04 -7.72 6.54
CA PHE A 257 8.43 -9.08 6.15
C PHE A 257 8.63 -10.01 7.38
N ASP A 258 9.22 -9.49 8.46
CA ASP A 258 9.47 -10.21 9.71
C ASP A 258 8.35 -10.13 10.78
N TRP A 259 7.15 -9.65 10.43
CA TRP A 259 6.06 -9.40 11.39
C TRP A 259 5.59 -10.65 12.15
N ARG A 260 5.82 -11.84 11.59
CA ARG A 260 5.51 -13.12 12.24
C ARG A 260 6.55 -13.53 13.30
N SER A 261 7.75 -12.94 13.29
CA SER A 261 8.82 -13.24 14.26
C SER A 261 8.56 -12.60 15.62
N ARG A 262 7.74 -13.26 16.46
CA ARG A 262 7.29 -12.72 17.75
C ARG A 262 8.39 -12.30 18.73
N SER A 263 9.60 -12.85 18.60
CA SER A 263 10.76 -12.49 19.41
C SER A 263 11.40 -11.15 19.01
N LYS A 264 11.02 -10.54 17.88
CA LYS A 264 11.60 -9.29 17.36
C LYS A 264 10.69 -8.08 17.60
N VAL A 265 11.30 -6.90 17.57
CA VAL A 265 10.57 -5.64 17.33
C VAL A 265 10.09 -5.65 15.88
N ARG A 266 8.81 -5.40 15.67
CA ARG A 266 8.16 -5.59 14.36
C ARG A 266 7.31 -4.39 14.02
N VAL A 267 7.26 -4.02 12.75
CA VAL A 267 6.28 -3.07 12.24
C VAL A 267 5.21 -3.84 11.50
N VAL A 268 3.97 -3.39 11.66
CA VAL A 268 2.79 -3.87 10.93
C VAL A 268 2.07 -2.68 10.34
N HIS A 269 1.31 -2.91 9.27
CA HIS A 269 0.54 -1.88 8.62
C HIS A 269 -0.89 -2.32 8.30
N ALA A 270 -1.78 -1.34 8.22
CA ALA A 270 -3.20 -1.50 7.91
C ALA A 270 -3.67 -0.35 7.01
N ALA A 271 -4.77 -0.54 6.30
CA ALA A 271 -5.35 0.51 5.45
C ALA A 271 -6.87 0.37 5.31
N GLY A 272 -7.53 1.48 4.96
CA GLY A 272 -8.97 1.54 4.74
C GLY A 272 -9.75 2.08 5.94
N SER A 273 -10.96 1.58 6.14
CA SER A 273 -11.91 2.11 7.12
C SER A 273 -11.46 1.96 8.58
N ASP A 274 -12.05 2.75 9.49
CA ASP A 274 -11.76 2.72 10.93
C ASP A 274 -11.91 1.33 11.54
N LYS A 275 -12.77 0.48 10.98
CA LYS A 275 -12.90 -0.92 11.40
C LYS A 275 -11.61 -1.73 11.24
N TYR A 276 -10.75 -1.36 10.30
CA TYR A 276 -9.50 -2.06 9.99
C TYR A 276 -8.26 -1.39 10.59
N ILE A 277 -8.29 -0.07 10.77
CA ILE A 277 -7.15 0.70 11.27
C ILE A 277 -7.30 1.16 12.73
N GLY A 278 -8.49 1.04 13.32
CA GLY A 278 -8.83 1.43 14.69
C GLY A 278 -8.49 0.39 15.75
#